data_AF-A0A7C5XHZ0-F1
#
_entry.id   AF-A0A7C5XHZ0-F1
#
_cell.length_a   1.000
_cell.length_b   1.000
_cell.length_c   1.000
_cell.angle_alpha   90.00
_cell.angle_beta   90.00
_cell.angle_gamma   90.00
#
_symmetry.space_group_name_H-M   'P 1'
#
loop_
_entity.id
_entity.type
_entity.pdbx_description
1 polymer ?
#
loop_
_entity_poly.entity_id
_entity_poly.type
_entity_poly.pdbx_seq_one_letter_code
_entity_poly.pdbx_strand_id
1 'polypeptide(L)'
;MKLEINWILRNVERRAFDLMACGFNRIISIDTWSTESGNVVKLPFVVETHPNKLYKFTAEITVPPPLSKDLRWFLKIVASGDARVIVDGVAVGGYDRGHTYFPIDSGKHRIDVVMSPRSMFGFHKWDLSFEKAFLVEVQWDAIRTGLRLLNLVEFVENLPPDDPLRKDLEKLLESIALELWVSPSIQQITVMNSFLYEGPLAPFAMRRDLRSPYANYIFIMGVYGIGILKGFLKEPEADYTPISDVSQVVEKVKKILYEALERLRERYGKNGMLYTVGHSHIDAAWLWPRAETIEKTLRTFSTMVSLAKEYDFVFVQSSAEYYEWVKERDRRLFDEIKKLINNGKWVIVGGMWIESDVQIVDGESLARQFLYGQRYFLNTFGRLARIGWIPDSFGFSGNLPQIMAKSGIEVYLTHKVIWMDTNEFPYHSFIWRGIDGTEIPTQVLVTSYNEMMTLNSIYRYWRSYRQKDSVPFLVYCYGYGDGGGGPTREMLEYIDLVNAMPSLPQLRNLVEAEYIDAVKRYARSMPVWNGELYVEIHRGTYTTNIAMKNAMAEAEKRVIEAEIGATIAKLAKGVKIDKEKIDRLWKLILFNQFHDILPGSSIKEV
;
A
#
# COMPACT_ATOMS: atom_id res chain seq x y z
N MET A 1 24.44 -31.36 -11.65
CA MET A 1 23.03 -30.92 -11.80
C MET A 1 22.47 -30.15 -10.60
N LYS A 2 22.08 -30.75 -9.44
CA LYS A 2 21.52 -29.95 -8.30
C LYS A 2 22.49 -28.90 -7.70
N LEU A 3 23.79 -29.20 -7.68
CA LEU A 3 24.83 -28.27 -7.23
C LEU A 3 25.10 -27.12 -8.23
N GLU A 4 24.97 -27.39 -9.53
CA GLU A 4 25.17 -26.39 -10.61
C GLU A 4 23.97 -25.43 -10.74
N ILE A 5 22.74 -25.92 -10.58
CA ILE A 5 21.52 -25.09 -10.64
C ILE A 5 21.51 -24.06 -9.51
N ASN A 6 21.96 -24.46 -8.31
CA ASN A 6 22.10 -23.54 -7.17
C ASN A 6 23.17 -22.47 -7.44
N TRP A 7 24.18 -22.78 -8.26
CA TRP A 7 25.23 -21.84 -8.62
C TRP A 7 24.76 -20.75 -9.60
N ILE A 8 24.00 -21.10 -10.64
CA ILE A 8 23.51 -20.13 -11.64
C ILE A 8 22.62 -19.07 -10.96
N LEU A 9 21.63 -19.50 -10.18
CA LEU A 9 20.70 -18.60 -9.49
C LEU A 9 21.42 -17.66 -8.53
N ARG A 10 22.36 -18.19 -7.72
CA ARG A 10 23.19 -17.37 -6.83
C ARG A 10 24.09 -16.38 -7.59
N ASN A 11 24.62 -16.79 -8.74
CA ASN A 11 25.48 -15.92 -9.55
C ASN A 11 24.66 -14.76 -10.15
N VAL A 12 23.45 -15.02 -10.66
CA VAL A 12 22.57 -13.96 -11.16
C VAL A 12 22.08 -13.07 -10.03
N GLU A 13 21.71 -13.63 -8.88
CA GLU A 13 21.34 -12.86 -7.68
C GLU A 13 22.45 -11.87 -7.31
N ARG A 14 23.68 -12.36 -7.11
CA ARG A 14 24.83 -11.52 -6.78
C ARG A 14 25.01 -10.41 -7.81
N ARG A 15 25.00 -10.75 -9.10
CA ARG A 15 25.23 -9.78 -10.18
C ARG A 15 24.08 -8.77 -10.34
N ALA A 16 22.86 -9.15 -10.00
CA ALA A 16 21.73 -8.22 -9.97
C ALA A 16 21.91 -7.21 -8.82
N PHE A 17 22.40 -7.63 -7.65
CA PHE A 17 22.83 -6.70 -6.61
C PHE A 17 24.01 -5.83 -7.05
N ASP A 18 24.99 -6.40 -7.76
CA ASP A 18 26.13 -5.64 -8.32
C ASP A 18 25.62 -4.54 -9.28
N LEU A 19 24.66 -4.86 -10.15
CA LEU A 19 24.03 -3.90 -11.06
C LEU A 19 23.29 -2.78 -10.34
N MET A 20 22.47 -3.12 -9.34
CA MET A 20 21.76 -2.11 -8.57
C MET A 20 22.74 -1.18 -7.85
N ALA A 21 23.80 -1.74 -7.24
CA ALA A 21 24.82 -0.94 -6.57
C ALA A 21 25.54 0.02 -7.53
N CYS A 22 25.89 -0.45 -8.73
CA CYS A 22 26.49 0.40 -9.77
C CYS A 22 25.57 1.56 -10.21
N GLY A 23 24.26 1.45 -9.97
CA GLY A 23 23.29 2.51 -10.26
C GLY A 23 23.39 3.73 -9.33
N PHE A 24 24.14 3.67 -8.23
CA PHE A 24 24.31 4.79 -7.31
C PHE A 24 25.55 5.61 -7.65
N ASN A 25 25.41 6.93 -7.62
CA ASN A 25 26.46 7.86 -8.05
C ASN A 25 26.80 8.85 -6.94
N ARG A 26 26.52 10.14 -7.14
CA ARG A 26 26.84 11.19 -6.17
C ARG A 26 25.91 11.11 -4.95
N ILE A 27 26.49 11.34 -3.77
CA ILE A 27 25.76 11.48 -2.49
C ILE A 27 26.12 12.81 -1.87
N ILE A 28 25.12 13.50 -1.32
CA ILE A 28 25.29 14.77 -0.60
C ILE A 28 24.55 14.67 0.73
N SER A 29 25.28 14.68 1.84
CA SER A 29 24.69 14.63 3.18
C SER A 29 23.92 15.91 3.52
N ILE A 30 22.81 15.76 4.25
CA ILE A 30 22.03 16.87 4.81
C ILE A 30 22.13 16.77 6.33
N ASP A 31 23.23 17.29 6.87
CA ASP A 31 23.57 17.08 8.28
C ASP A 31 22.96 18.12 9.23
N THR A 32 22.53 19.27 8.71
CA THR A 32 22.04 20.40 9.52
C THR A 32 20.59 20.69 9.23
N TRP A 33 19.78 20.76 10.28
CA TRP A 33 18.34 20.98 10.23
C TRP A 33 17.94 22.02 11.28
N SER A 34 16.78 22.65 11.11
CA SER A 34 16.17 23.55 12.09
C SER A 34 14.88 22.97 12.63
N THR A 35 14.67 23.03 13.94
CA THR A 35 13.39 22.67 14.57
C THR A 35 12.34 23.77 14.35
N GLU A 36 11.08 23.48 14.65
CA GLU A 36 9.99 24.47 14.63
C GLU A 36 10.26 25.71 15.50
N SER A 37 10.98 25.56 16.62
CA SER A 37 11.39 26.65 17.50
C SER A 37 12.58 27.47 16.97
N GLY A 38 13.10 27.15 15.78
CA GLY A 38 14.26 27.81 15.16
C GLY A 38 15.62 27.32 15.64
N ASN A 39 15.69 26.28 16.47
CA ASN A 39 16.96 25.75 16.95
C ASN A 39 17.64 24.93 15.85
N VAL A 40 18.92 25.15 15.62
CA VAL A 40 19.73 24.36 14.68
C VAL A 40 20.15 23.06 15.36
N VAL A 41 19.91 21.93 14.71
CA VAL A 41 20.29 20.58 15.15
C VAL A 41 21.16 19.91 14.08
N LYS A 42 22.07 19.05 14.52
CA LYS A 42 22.89 18.21 13.64
C LYS A 42 22.46 16.76 13.75
N LEU A 43 22.49 16.03 12.65
CA LEU A 43 22.21 14.59 12.64
C LEU A 43 23.46 13.77 13.04
N PRO A 44 23.30 12.65 13.76
CA PRO A 44 22.04 12.12 14.29
C PRO A 44 21.50 12.96 15.46
N PHE A 45 20.18 13.13 15.51
CA PHE A 45 19.47 13.85 16.57
C PHE A 45 18.51 12.89 17.29
N VAL A 46 18.48 12.93 18.62
CA VAL A 46 17.57 12.12 19.44
C VAL A 46 16.95 13.00 20.53
N VAL A 47 15.65 12.85 20.75
CA VAL A 47 14.91 13.58 21.79
C VAL A 47 13.86 12.70 22.43
N GLU A 48 13.76 12.73 23.77
CA GLU A 48 12.67 12.08 24.49
C GLU A 48 11.34 12.79 24.18
N THR A 49 10.27 12.03 23.95
CA THR A 49 9.00 12.62 23.57
C THR A 49 7.77 11.76 23.83
N HIS A 50 6.63 12.44 23.87
CA HIS A 50 5.33 11.81 23.94
C HIS A 50 4.94 11.24 22.55
N PRO A 51 4.36 10.03 22.46
CA PRO A 51 4.06 9.36 21.18
C PRO A 51 3.14 10.12 20.24
N ASN A 52 2.32 11.03 20.78
CA ASN A 52 1.36 11.83 20.01
C ASN A 52 1.89 13.23 19.65
N LYS A 53 3.14 13.56 19.96
CA LYS A 53 3.72 14.87 19.67
C LYS A 53 4.46 14.82 18.33
N LEU A 54 4.03 15.67 17.40
CA LEU A 54 4.69 15.84 16.10
C LEU A 54 5.92 16.75 16.23
N TYR A 55 6.94 16.48 15.40
CA TYR A 55 8.16 17.28 15.29
C TYR A 55 8.37 17.72 13.86
N LYS A 56 8.59 19.02 13.65
CA LYS A 56 8.96 19.55 12.34
C LYS A 56 10.45 19.87 12.29
N PHE A 57 11.12 19.28 11.31
CA PHE A 57 12.51 19.60 10.94
C PHE A 57 12.53 20.25 9.56
N THR A 58 13.29 21.34 9.41
CA THR A 58 13.42 22.09 8.15
C THR A 58 14.87 22.12 7.70
N ALA A 59 15.12 21.96 6.40
CA ALA A 59 16.42 22.23 5.78
C ALA A 59 16.25 22.99 4.47
N GLU A 60 17.14 23.94 4.21
CA GLU A 60 17.31 24.55 2.88
C GLU A 60 18.49 23.88 2.19
N ILE A 61 18.25 23.35 0.99
CA ILE A 61 19.24 22.59 0.24
C ILE A 61 19.36 23.10 -1.20
N THR A 62 20.48 22.78 -1.83
CA THR A 62 20.66 22.96 -3.28
C THR A 62 20.99 21.61 -3.90
N VAL A 63 20.10 21.11 -4.74
CA VAL A 63 20.27 19.88 -5.52
C VAL A 63 20.96 20.25 -6.84
N PRO A 64 22.16 19.72 -7.13
CA PRO A 64 22.85 20.05 -8.38
C PRO A 64 22.16 19.39 -9.59
N PRO A 65 22.41 19.88 -10.82
CA PRO A 65 21.97 19.20 -12.03
C PRO A 65 22.50 17.76 -12.09
N PRO A 66 21.71 16.79 -12.60
CA PRO A 66 22.20 15.42 -12.80
C PRO A 66 23.42 15.36 -13.73
N LEU A 67 24.30 14.36 -13.55
CA LEU A 67 25.49 14.16 -14.42
C LEU A 67 25.10 13.75 -15.84
N SER A 68 23.93 13.13 -16.00
CA SER A 68 23.37 12.72 -17.28
C SER A 68 21.85 12.70 -17.19
N LYS A 69 21.18 12.66 -18.34
CA LYS A 69 19.71 12.58 -18.45
C LYS A 69 19.11 11.28 -17.88
N ASP A 70 19.94 10.24 -17.74
CA ASP A 70 19.52 8.91 -17.28
C ASP A 70 19.59 8.80 -15.74
N LEU A 71 20.03 9.87 -15.07
CA LEU A 71 20.15 9.97 -13.62
C LEU A 71 19.09 10.91 -13.05
N ARG A 72 18.60 10.55 -11.87
CA ARG A 72 17.65 11.37 -11.11
C ARG A 72 18.04 11.42 -9.64
N TRP A 73 17.73 12.54 -9.00
CA TRP A 73 18.00 12.74 -7.59
C TRP A 73 16.86 12.19 -6.73
N PHE A 74 17.26 11.66 -5.58
CA PHE A 74 16.36 11.26 -4.52
C PHE A 74 16.82 11.81 -3.18
N LEU A 75 15.88 12.28 -2.37
CA LEU A 75 16.03 12.52 -0.96
C LEU A 75 15.80 11.21 -0.20
N LYS A 76 16.79 10.74 0.55
CA LYS A 76 16.67 9.63 1.50
C LYS A 76 16.59 10.19 2.92
N ILE A 77 15.68 9.64 3.72
CA ILE A 77 15.55 9.92 5.16
C ILE A 77 15.68 8.59 5.90
N VAL A 78 16.38 8.61 7.04
CA VAL A 78 16.42 7.51 8.00
C VAL A 78 16.17 8.09 9.39
N ALA A 79 15.06 7.68 9.97
CA ALA A 79 14.55 8.19 11.24
C ALA A 79 13.62 7.17 11.89
N SER A 80 13.42 7.22 13.21
CA SER A 80 12.39 6.42 13.88
C SER A 80 10.98 6.99 13.65
N GLY A 81 9.98 6.15 13.87
CA GLY A 81 8.58 6.51 13.64
C GLY A 81 8.27 6.72 12.16
N ASP A 82 7.22 7.47 11.87
CA ASP A 82 6.82 7.81 10.51
C ASP A 82 6.88 9.33 10.30
N ALA A 83 6.83 9.81 9.05
CA ALA A 83 6.81 11.25 8.79
C ALA A 83 5.99 11.62 7.57
N ARG A 84 5.62 12.90 7.46
CA ARG A 84 5.20 13.52 6.20
C ARG A 84 6.34 14.37 5.66
N VAL A 85 6.70 14.16 4.40
CA VAL A 85 7.79 14.87 3.72
C VAL A 85 7.19 15.90 2.78
N ILE A 86 7.62 17.15 2.93
CA ILE A 86 7.11 18.30 2.22
C ILE A 86 8.28 19.00 1.55
N VAL A 87 8.18 19.25 0.24
CA VAL A 87 9.18 19.98 -0.54
C VAL A 87 8.51 21.22 -1.11
N ASP A 88 9.06 22.39 -0.82
CA ASP A 88 8.54 23.69 -1.27
C ASP A 88 7.04 23.89 -0.96
N GLY A 89 6.64 23.47 0.24
CA GLY A 89 5.25 23.56 0.71
C GLY A 89 4.30 22.51 0.14
N VAL A 90 4.79 21.55 -0.66
CA VAL A 90 4.01 20.47 -1.26
C VAL A 90 4.36 19.15 -0.59
N ALA A 91 3.36 18.45 -0.03
CA ALA A 91 3.57 17.10 0.48
C ALA A 91 3.91 16.15 -0.68
N VAL A 92 5.12 15.59 -0.67
CA VAL A 92 5.63 14.67 -1.70
C VAL A 92 5.46 13.20 -1.33
N GLY A 93 5.16 12.92 -0.05
CA GLY A 93 4.84 11.57 0.41
C GLY A 93 4.95 11.39 1.92
N GLY A 94 4.57 10.21 2.38
CA GLY A 94 4.84 9.70 3.71
C GLY A 94 6.19 8.99 3.77
N TYR A 95 6.92 9.17 4.88
CA TYR A 95 8.00 8.32 5.32
C TYR A 95 7.44 7.23 6.23
N ASP A 96 7.64 5.98 5.87
CA ASP A 96 7.24 4.80 6.64
C ASP A 96 8.13 3.59 6.25
N ARG A 97 7.79 2.38 6.71
CA ARG A 97 8.56 1.16 6.38
C ARG A 97 8.67 0.90 4.87
N GLY A 98 7.60 1.17 4.11
CA GLY A 98 7.51 0.99 2.65
C GLY A 98 8.08 2.17 1.84
N HIS A 99 8.09 3.36 2.43
CA HIS A 99 8.41 4.60 1.73
C HIS A 99 9.50 5.35 2.47
N THR A 100 10.75 5.28 2.00
CA THR A 100 11.89 5.88 2.73
C THR A 100 12.66 6.92 1.93
N TYR A 101 12.35 7.06 0.64
CA TYR A 101 13.02 7.98 -0.27
C TYR A 101 12.06 8.62 -1.27
N PHE A 102 12.40 9.83 -1.71
CA PHE A 102 11.51 10.73 -2.47
C PHE A 102 12.27 11.34 -3.65
N PRO A 103 11.75 11.28 -4.88
CA PRO A 103 12.35 11.96 -6.02
C PRO A 103 12.38 13.46 -5.77
N ILE A 104 13.46 14.12 -6.20
CA ILE A 104 13.63 15.55 -6.05
C ILE A 104 14.34 16.12 -7.28
N ASP A 105 13.87 17.27 -7.77
CA ASP A 105 14.45 17.93 -8.94
C ASP A 105 15.72 18.71 -8.58
N SER A 106 16.51 19.09 -9.58
CA SER A 106 17.64 19.99 -9.37
C SER A 106 17.16 21.42 -9.10
N GLY A 107 17.77 22.10 -8.13
CA GLY A 107 17.38 23.45 -7.76
C GLY A 107 17.57 23.73 -6.27
N LYS A 108 17.11 24.91 -5.86
CA LYS A 108 17.01 25.27 -4.43
C LYS A 108 15.67 24.81 -3.91
N HIS A 109 15.70 24.08 -2.81
CA HIS A 109 14.50 23.53 -2.19
C HIS A 109 14.49 23.77 -0.69
N ARG A 110 13.30 23.99 -0.15
CA ARG A 110 13.03 23.88 1.28
C ARG A 110 12.37 22.53 1.54
N ILE A 111 13.01 21.71 2.39
CA ILE A 111 12.46 20.44 2.85
C ILE A 111 11.95 20.62 4.27
N ASP A 112 10.68 20.27 4.48
CA ASP A 112 10.12 20.09 5.81
C ASP A 112 9.80 18.60 6.03
N VAL A 113 10.25 18.03 7.15
CA VAL A 113 9.92 16.66 7.59
C VAL A 113 9.12 16.77 8.89
N VAL A 114 7.84 16.38 8.83
CA VAL A 114 6.92 16.38 9.99
C VAL A 114 6.82 14.95 10.52
N MET A 115 7.55 14.66 11.57
CA MET A 115 7.70 13.32 12.14
C MET A 115 6.68 13.03 13.25
N SER A 116 6.15 11.82 13.26
CA SER A 116 5.41 11.19 14.36
C SER A 116 6.29 10.09 14.98
N PRO A 117 6.44 10.03 16.32
CA PRO A 117 7.17 8.96 16.98
C PRO A 117 6.55 7.57 16.76
N ARG A 118 5.26 7.51 16.40
CA ARG A 118 4.56 6.27 16.07
C ARG A 118 4.93 5.79 14.67
N SER A 119 5.22 4.50 14.59
CA SER A 119 5.37 3.79 13.33
C SER A 119 4.02 3.31 12.78
N MET A 120 4.05 2.70 11.59
CA MET A 120 2.89 2.15 10.88
C MET A 120 1.90 1.36 11.77
N PHE A 121 2.37 0.53 12.71
CA PHE A 121 1.51 -0.27 13.60
C PHE A 121 1.39 0.29 15.02
N GLY A 122 1.55 1.61 15.20
CA GLY A 122 1.42 2.28 16.50
C GLY A 122 2.59 2.07 17.47
N PHE A 123 3.51 1.15 17.15
CA PHE A 123 4.75 0.97 17.91
C PHE A 123 5.53 2.28 17.93
N HIS A 124 5.98 2.67 19.10
CA HIS A 124 6.76 3.86 19.34
C HIS A 124 7.77 3.56 20.43
N LYS A 125 8.88 4.28 20.38
CA LYS A 125 9.72 4.47 21.56
C LYS A 125 9.29 5.78 22.23
N TRP A 126 9.65 5.95 23.50
CA TRP A 126 9.51 7.23 24.20
C TRP A 126 10.58 8.25 23.75
N ASP A 127 11.29 7.96 22.66
CA ASP A 127 12.21 8.85 21.97
C ASP A 127 11.88 8.94 20.47
N LEU A 128 12.31 10.04 19.88
CA LEU A 128 12.30 10.28 18.45
C LEU A 128 13.74 10.48 18.00
N SER A 129 14.13 9.73 16.97
CA SER A 129 15.48 9.75 16.40
C SER A 129 15.41 10.15 14.93
N PHE A 130 16.22 11.12 14.54
CA PHE A 130 16.47 11.47 13.15
C PHE A 130 17.95 11.17 12.90
N GLU A 131 18.22 10.04 12.24
CA GLU A 131 19.57 9.48 12.19
C GLU A 131 20.41 10.09 11.07
N LYS A 132 19.84 10.19 9.86
CA LYS A 132 20.51 10.72 8.67
C LYS A 132 19.52 11.12 7.60
N ALA A 133 19.93 12.08 6.78
CA ALA A 133 19.28 12.43 5.54
C ALA A 133 20.35 12.76 4.49
N PHE A 134 20.11 12.38 3.24
CA PHE A 134 21.04 12.67 2.15
C PHE A 134 20.32 12.70 0.82
N LEU A 135 20.91 13.43 -0.12
CA LEU A 135 20.58 13.35 -1.54
C LEU A 135 21.43 12.26 -2.18
N VAL A 136 20.83 11.49 -3.09
CA VAL A 136 21.55 10.53 -3.90
C VAL A 136 21.09 10.55 -5.35
N GLU A 137 22.06 10.54 -6.25
CA GLU A 137 21.85 10.47 -7.69
C GLU A 137 21.85 9.01 -8.13
N VAL A 138 20.74 8.59 -8.75
CA VAL A 138 20.47 7.18 -9.03
C VAL A 138 20.13 6.99 -10.51
N GLN A 139 20.78 6.00 -11.12
CA GLN A 139 20.38 5.43 -12.41
C GLN A 139 19.26 4.43 -12.18
N TRP A 140 18.02 4.93 -12.22
CA TRP A 140 16.85 4.15 -11.79
C TRP A 140 16.63 2.88 -12.62
N ASP A 141 16.97 2.90 -13.91
CA ASP A 141 16.84 1.72 -14.78
C ASP A 141 17.77 0.55 -14.37
N ALA A 142 18.92 0.84 -13.76
CA ALA A 142 19.77 -0.20 -13.17
C ALA A 142 19.10 -0.85 -11.95
N ILE A 143 18.47 -0.03 -11.09
CA ILE A 143 17.70 -0.49 -9.92
C ILE A 143 16.53 -1.36 -10.36
N ARG A 144 15.68 -0.83 -11.25
CA ARG A 144 14.53 -1.52 -11.82
C ARG A 144 14.91 -2.87 -12.46
N THR A 145 15.99 -2.90 -13.24
CA THR A 145 16.45 -4.12 -13.90
C THR A 145 16.93 -5.15 -12.89
N GLY A 146 17.73 -4.73 -11.90
CA GLY A 146 18.16 -5.62 -10.83
C GLY A 146 17.00 -6.17 -9.99
N LEU A 147 16.05 -5.32 -9.59
CA LEU A 147 14.84 -5.74 -8.87
C LEU A 147 14.06 -6.82 -9.64
N ARG A 148 13.84 -6.62 -10.94
CA ARG A 148 13.15 -7.59 -11.80
C ARG A 148 13.89 -8.93 -11.89
N LEU A 149 15.22 -8.90 -12.01
CA LEU A 149 16.03 -10.12 -12.01
C LEU A 149 15.96 -10.85 -10.67
N LEU A 150 16.06 -10.13 -9.54
CA LEU A 150 15.95 -10.73 -8.21
C LEU A 150 14.57 -11.35 -7.99
N ASN A 151 13.51 -10.71 -8.47
CA ASN A 151 12.17 -11.26 -8.38
C ASN A 151 11.97 -12.50 -9.27
N LEU A 152 12.61 -12.53 -10.45
CA LEU A 152 12.64 -13.70 -11.32
C LEU A 152 13.42 -14.87 -10.70
N VAL A 153 14.60 -14.60 -10.10
CA VAL A 153 15.38 -15.61 -9.37
C VAL A 153 14.53 -16.25 -8.28
N GLU A 154 13.88 -15.41 -7.45
CA GLU A 154 13.01 -15.89 -6.37
C GLU A 154 11.84 -16.72 -6.89
N PHE A 155 11.27 -16.36 -8.03
CA PHE A 155 10.19 -17.12 -8.65
C PHE A 155 10.67 -18.51 -9.11
N VAL A 156 11.82 -18.58 -9.80
CA VAL A 156 12.41 -19.83 -10.27
C VAL A 156 12.77 -20.76 -9.11
N GLU A 157 13.25 -20.23 -7.99
CA GLU A 157 13.52 -21.00 -6.76
C GLU A 157 12.26 -21.69 -6.22
N ASN A 158 11.09 -21.06 -6.35
CA ASN A 158 9.81 -21.54 -5.82
C ASN A 158 9.00 -22.39 -6.80
N LEU A 159 9.38 -22.45 -8.08
CA LEU A 159 8.77 -23.36 -9.05
C LEU A 159 9.15 -24.83 -8.75
N PRO A 160 8.25 -25.80 -9.01
CA PRO A 160 8.60 -27.22 -8.90
C PRO A 160 9.84 -27.58 -9.74
N PRO A 161 10.80 -28.40 -9.24
CA PRO A 161 12.02 -28.74 -9.98
C PRO A 161 11.80 -29.42 -11.33
N ASP A 162 10.66 -30.08 -11.50
CA ASP A 162 10.24 -30.78 -12.70
C ASP A 162 9.42 -29.92 -13.67
N ASP A 163 9.04 -28.71 -13.27
CA ASP A 163 8.30 -27.76 -14.11
C ASP A 163 9.11 -27.37 -15.37
N PRO A 164 8.59 -27.60 -16.60
CA PRO A 164 9.26 -27.23 -17.83
C PRO A 164 9.57 -25.73 -17.92
N LEU A 165 8.69 -24.87 -17.41
CA LEU A 165 8.89 -23.43 -17.40
C LEU A 165 10.10 -23.07 -16.54
N ARG A 166 10.28 -23.73 -15.40
CA ARG A 166 11.45 -23.52 -14.54
C ARG A 166 12.75 -23.73 -15.30
N LYS A 167 12.86 -24.84 -16.06
CA LYS A 167 14.08 -25.16 -16.83
C LYS A 167 14.38 -24.13 -17.91
N ASP A 168 13.35 -23.61 -18.58
CA ASP A 168 13.53 -22.58 -19.60
C ASP A 168 13.91 -21.22 -18.99
N LEU A 169 13.35 -20.87 -17.82
CA LEU A 169 13.74 -19.67 -17.07
C LEU A 169 15.16 -19.79 -16.50
N GLU A 170 15.59 -20.97 -16.05
CA GLU A 170 16.97 -21.21 -15.63
C GLU A 170 17.97 -20.95 -16.77
N LYS A 171 17.67 -21.38 -18.01
CA LYS A 171 18.49 -21.08 -19.21
C LYS A 171 18.49 -19.60 -19.58
N LEU A 172 17.37 -18.92 -19.40
CA LEU A 172 17.29 -17.47 -19.57
C LEU A 172 18.22 -16.76 -18.57
N LEU A 173 18.14 -17.13 -17.30
CA LEU A 173 19.00 -16.58 -16.25
C LEU A 173 20.49 -16.88 -16.51
N GLU A 174 20.82 -18.06 -17.03
CA GLU A 174 22.17 -18.39 -17.48
C GLU A 174 22.66 -17.45 -18.59
N SER A 175 21.80 -17.19 -19.60
CA SER A 175 22.12 -16.27 -20.69
C SER A 175 22.35 -14.84 -20.18
N ILE A 176 21.53 -14.38 -19.24
CA ILE A 176 21.68 -13.08 -18.58
C ILE A 176 22.98 -13.02 -17.78
N ALA A 177 23.34 -14.11 -17.07
CA ALA A 177 24.57 -14.17 -16.30
C ALA A 177 25.83 -13.97 -17.17
N LEU A 178 25.80 -14.32 -18.46
CA LEU A 178 26.93 -14.12 -19.36
C LEU A 178 27.15 -12.65 -19.75
N GLU A 179 26.12 -11.83 -19.72
CA GLU A 179 26.16 -10.42 -20.12
C GLU A 179 26.15 -9.45 -18.94
N LEU A 180 25.75 -9.91 -17.76
CA LEU A 180 25.65 -9.10 -16.55
C LEU A 180 27.00 -9.01 -15.83
N TRP A 181 27.94 -8.26 -16.41
CA TRP A 181 29.27 -8.01 -15.84
C TRP A 181 29.44 -6.55 -15.44
N VAL A 182 29.36 -6.30 -14.14
CA VAL A 182 29.55 -4.99 -13.52
C VAL A 182 30.24 -5.18 -12.16
N SER A 183 30.95 -4.15 -11.71
CA SER A 183 31.75 -4.15 -10.48
C SER A 183 31.50 -2.85 -9.71
N PRO A 184 30.70 -2.88 -8.63
CA PRO A 184 30.42 -1.69 -7.82
C PRO A 184 31.55 -1.40 -6.84
N SER A 185 31.66 -0.13 -6.44
CA SER A 185 32.49 0.27 -5.30
C SER A 185 31.85 -0.07 -3.95
N ILE A 186 32.63 -0.07 -2.87
CA ILE A 186 32.12 -0.23 -1.50
C ILE A 186 31.17 0.93 -1.16
N GLN A 187 31.49 2.16 -1.58
CA GLN A 187 30.59 3.30 -1.45
C GLN A 187 29.22 3.02 -2.09
N GLN A 188 29.20 2.53 -3.33
CA GLN A 188 27.98 2.17 -4.06
C GLN A 188 27.17 1.08 -3.35
N ILE A 189 27.83 0.01 -2.89
CA ILE A 189 27.22 -1.07 -2.11
C ILE A 189 26.56 -0.51 -0.84
N THR A 190 27.29 0.34 -0.11
CA THR A 190 26.85 0.92 1.16
C THR A 190 25.62 1.81 0.97
N VAL A 191 25.65 2.64 -0.07
CA VAL A 191 24.58 3.58 -0.38
C VAL A 191 23.34 2.87 -0.87
N MET A 192 23.48 1.85 -1.73
CA MET A 192 22.35 1.01 -2.14
C MET A 192 21.67 0.38 -0.92
N ASN A 193 22.44 -0.20 0.00
CA ASN A 193 21.86 -0.86 1.17
C ASN A 193 21.13 0.13 2.08
N SER A 194 21.73 1.30 2.32
CA SER A 194 21.07 2.39 3.05
C SER A 194 19.80 2.87 2.34
N PHE A 195 19.86 3.05 1.03
CA PHE A 195 18.75 3.55 0.22
C PHE A 195 17.56 2.59 0.22
N LEU A 196 17.78 1.29 -0.01
CA LEU A 196 16.69 0.30 -0.15
C LEU A 196 16.22 -0.30 1.18
N TYR A 197 17.10 -0.48 2.18
CA TYR A 197 16.80 -1.33 3.33
C TYR A 197 16.84 -0.65 4.71
N GLU A 198 17.40 0.55 4.84
CA GLU A 198 17.29 1.30 6.09
C GLU A 198 15.96 2.06 6.18
N GLY A 199 15.33 2.00 7.35
CA GLY A 199 14.03 2.59 7.63
C GLY A 199 13.71 2.61 9.13
N PRO A 200 12.45 2.80 9.52
CA PRO A 200 12.11 3.28 10.86
C PRO A 200 12.15 2.28 12.02
N LEU A 201 12.05 0.98 11.76
CA LEU A 201 11.91 -0.04 12.82
C LEU A 201 13.18 -0.84 13.09
N ALA A 202 14.16 -0.82 12.17
CA ALA A 202 15.52 -1.32 12.31
C ALA A 202 16.24 -1.14 10.95
N PRO A 203 17.59 -1.09 10.93
CA PRO A 203 18.34 -1.41 9.71
C PRO A 203 17.92 -2.80 9.23
N PHE A 204 17.50 -2.92 7.97
CA PHE A 204 17.09 -4.19 7.36
C PHE A 204 15.77 -4.80 7.89
N ALA A 205 14.87 -3.98 8.45
CA ALA A 205 13.50 -4.45 8.75
C ALA A 205 12.87 -5.07 7.50
N MET A 206 12.53 -6.37 7.55
CA MET A 206 12.18 -7.17 6.36
C MET A 206 11.07 -6.52 5.51
N ARG A 207 11.44 -5.95 4.37
CA ARG A 207 10.51 -5.55 3.30
C ARG A 207 10.00 -6.82 2.62
N ARG A 208 8.69 -6.91 2.37
CA ARG A 208 8.07 -8.11 1.76
C ARG A 208 8.05 -8.04 0.23
N ASP A 209 8.24 -6.84 -0.30
CA ASP A 209 8.29 -6.52 -1.73
C ASP A 209 9.72 -6.49 -2.30
N LEU A 210 10.73 -6.61 -1.44
CA LEU A 210 12.14 -6.69 -1.82
C LEU A 210 12.72 -8.05 -1.42
N ARG A 211 13.64 -8.56 -2.25
CA ARG A 211 14.50 -9.66 -1.82
C ARG A 211 15.38 -9.20 -0.65
N SER A 212 15.68 -10.12 0.28
CA SER A 212 16.54 -9.79 1.42
C SER A 212 17.91 -9.30 0.95
N PRO A 213 18.53 -8.34 1.65
CA PRO A 213 19.83 -7.81 1.24
C PRO A 213 20.90 -8.92 1.22
N TYR A 214 21.80 -8.84 0.24
CA TYR A 214 22.85 -9.83 0.06
C TYR A 214 23.81 -9.82 1.27
N ALA A 215 24.01 -10.97 1.91
CA ALA A 215 24.73 -11.06 3.18
C ALA A 215 26.17 -10.48 3.10
N ASN A 216 26.88 -10.72 2.00
CA ASN A 216 28.22 -10.15 1.81
C ASN A 216 28.19 -8.62 1.75
N TYR A 217 27.14 -8.02 1.21
CA TYR A 217 27.01 -6.57 1.14
C TYR A 217 26.70 -5.97 2.50
N ILE A 218 25.88 -6.63 3.33
CA ILE A 218 25.66 -6.23 4.72
C ILE A 218 27.01 -6.22 5.48
N PHE A 219 27.82 -7.26 5.28
CA PHE A 219 29.17 -7.33 5.86
C PHE A 219 30.07 -6.19 5.38
N ILE A 220 30.16 -5.98 4.06
CA ILE A 220 30.98 -4.91 3.45
C ILE A 220 30.55 -3.52 3.96
N MET A 221 29.25 -3.26 4.00
CA MET A 221 28.68 -2.02 4.53
C MET A 221 29.06 -1.81 6.00
N GLY A 222 28.93 -2.85 6.83
CA GLY A 222 29.18 -2.78 8.27
C GLY A 222 30.67 -2.62 8.62
N VAL A 223 31.57 -3.27 7.87
CA VAL A 223 33.01 -3.26 8.17
C VAL A 223 33.72 -2.06 7.53
N TYR A 224 33.43 -1.75 6.28
CA TYR A 224 34.17 -0.74 5.50
C TYR A 224 33.31 0.48 5.12
N GLY A 225 32.05 0.24 4.78
CA GLY A 225 31.16 1.24 4.16
C GLY A 225 31.05 2.56 4.91
N ILE A 226 30.75 2.50 6.21
CA ILE A 226 30.62 3.72 7.03
C ILE A 226 31.94 4.49 7.11
N GLY A 227 33.07 3.77 7.21
CA GLY A 227 34.40 4.38 7.25
C GLY A 227 34.74 5.09 5.95
N ILE A 228 34.40 4.49 4.80
CA ILE A 228 34.62 5.09 3.48
C ILE A 228 33.74 6.32 3.28
N LEU A 229 32.43 6.24 3.59
CA LEU A 229 31.51 7.37 3.47
C LEU A 229 31.91 8.58 4.33
N LYS A 230 32.55 8.34 5.49
CA LYS A 230 33.06 9.40 6.38
C LYS A 230 34.48 9.84 6.05
N GLY A 231 35.14 9.23 5.06
CA GLY A 231 36.52 9.52 4.68
C GLY A 231 37.58 9.00 5.66
N PHE A 232 37.20 8.13 6.61
CA PHE A 232 38.14 7.47 7.53
C PHE A 232 38.90 6.32 6.87
N LEU A 233 38.30 5.71 5.86
CA LEU A 233 38.90 4.66 5.04
C LEU A 233 38.96 5.12 3.58
N LYS A 234 39.95 4.63 2.84
CA LYS A 234 40.02 4.83 1.40
C LYS A 234 39.33 3.68 0.68
N GLU A 235 38.59 4.02 -0.37
CA GLU A 235 38.09 3.04 -1.34
C GLU A 235 39.29 2.31 -1.96
N PRO A 236 39.26 0.97 -2.09
CA PRO A 236 40.32 0.23 -2.77
C PRO A 236 40.48 0.68 -4.21
N GLU A 237 41.69 0.66 -4.75
CA GLU A 237 41.92 0.84 -6.18
C GLU A 237 41.50 -0.44 -6.92
N ALA A 238 40.45 -0.34 -7.74
CA ALA A 238 39.94 -1.43 -8.57
C ALA A 238 39.25 -0.89 -9.82
N ASP A 239 39.05 -1.78 -10.81
CA ASP A 239 38.32 -1.46 -12.04
C ASP A 239 36.81 -1.46 -11.76
N TYR A 240 36.31 -0.36 -11.19
CA TYR A 240 34.88 -0.12 -11.00
C TYR A 240 34.21 0.23 -12.33
N THR A 241 32.97 -0.22 -12.50
CA THR A 241 32.23 -0.01 -13.75
C THR A 241 31.77 1.46 -13.90
N PRO A 242 32.15 2.16 -14.99
CA PRO A 242 31.65 3.51 -15.28
C PRO A 242 30.15 3.54 -15.58
N ILE A 243 29.50 4.70 -15.34
CA ILE A 243 28.06 4.92 -15.57
C ILE A 243 27.62 4.60 -17.02
N SER A 244 28.46 4.95 -18.00
CA SER A 244 28.20 4.68 -19.42
C SER A 244 28.03 3.18 -19.68
N ASP A 245 28.80 2.36 -18.97
CA ASP A 245 28.89 0.93 -19.20
C ASP A 245 27.74 0.21 -18.48
N VAL A 246 27.31 0.73 -17.32
CA VAL A 246 26.08 0.30 -16.64
C VAL A 246 24.88 0.42 -17.58
N SER A 247 24.74 1.55 -18.27
CA SER A 247 23.64 1.79 -19.21
C SER A 247 23.60 0.76 -20.34
N GLN A 248 24.76 0.41 -20.90
CA GLN A 248 24.87 -0.60 -21.95
C GLN A 248 24.52 -2.01 -21.44
N VAL A 249 24.97 -2.36 -20.24
CA VAL A 249 24.63 -3.65 -19.60
C VAL A 249 23.12 -3.74 -19.36
N VAL A 250 22.50 -2.68 -18.83
CA VAL A 250 21.05 -2.62 -18.60
C VAL A 250 20.27 -2.89 -19.90
N GLU A 251 20.61 -2.21 -20.99
CA GLU A 251 19.90 -2.39 -22.26
C GLU A 251 20.08 -3.80 -22.85
N LYS A 252 21.30 -4.36 -22.78
CA LYS A 252 21.54 -5.75 -23.21
C LYS A 252 20.71 -6.75 -22.40
N VAL A 253 20.71 -6.61 -21.07
CA VAL A 253 20.00 -7.51 -20.15
C VAL A 253 18.48 -7.41 -20.35
N LYS A 254 17.94 -6.19 -20.46
CA LYS A 254 16.51 -5.97 -20.75
C LYS A 254 16.11 -6.63 -22.06
N LYS A 255 16.92 -6.47 -23.12
CA LYS A 255 16.67 -7.08 -24.42
C LYS A 255 16.60 -8.61 -24.31
N ILE A 256 17.61 -9.24 -23.71
CA ILE A 256 17.66 -10.70 -23.52
C ILE A 256 16.45 -11.19 -22.70
N LEU A 257 16.15 -10.50 -21.59
CA LEU A 257 15.03 -10.83 -20.71
C LEU A 257 13.70 -10.82 -21.47
N TYR A 258 13.35 -9.69 -22.09
CA TYR A 258 12.02 -9.53 -22.68
C TYR A 258 11.84 -10.30 -23.99
N GLU A 259 12.88 -10.44 -24.83
CA GLU A 259 12.79 -11.29 -26.03
C GLU A 259 12.62 -12.77 -25.65
N ALA A 260 13.26 -13.24 -24.59
CA ALA A 260 13.08 -14.60 -24.11
C ALA A 260 11.70 -14.81 -23.49
N LEU A 261 11.24 -13.88 -22.64
CA LEU A 261 9.90 -13.96 -22.04
C LEU A 261 8.80 -13.92 -23.10
N GLU A 262 8.97 -13.16 -24.18
CA GLU A 262 8.04 -13.17 -25.31
C GLU A 262 7.93 -14.55 -25.96
N ARG A 263 9.07 -15.18 -26.31
CA ARG A 263 9.09 -16.55 -26.85
C ARG A 263 8.48 -17.58 -25.89
N LEU A 264 8.75 -17.44 -24.58
CA LEU A 264 8.16 -18.32 -23.58
C LEU A 264 6.66 -18.09 -23.43
N ARG A 265 6.18 -16.85 -23.56
CA ARG A 265 4.75 -16.53 -23.56
C ARG A 265 4.03 -17.13 -24.77
N GLU A 266 4.66 -17.14 -25.95
CA GLU A 266 4.12 -17.84 -27.12
C GLU A 266 4.00 -19.35 -26.88
N ARG A 267 4.97 -19.94 -26.17
CA ARG A 267 5.01 -21.38 -25.88
C ARG A 267 4.02 -21.82 -24.79
N TYR A 268 3.94 -21.07 -23.69
CA TYR A 268 3.22 -21.46 -22.47
C TYR A 268 1.91 -20.69 -22.25
N GLY A 269 1.69 -19.58 -22.96
CA GLY A 269 0.49 -18.75 -22.84
C GLY A 269 0.39 -17.95 -21.53
N LYS A 270 -0.79 -17.37 -21.31
CA LYS A 270 -1.21 -16.64 -20.10
C LYS A 270 -2.43 -17.35 -19.50
N ASN A 271 -2.58 -17.30 -18.17
CA ASN A 271 -3.67 -18.00 -17.47
C ASN A 271 -4.59 -17.02 -16.74
N GLY A 272 -5.68 -16.64 -17.38
CA GLY A 272 -6.69 -15.74 -16.80
C GLY A 272 -6.24 -14.29 -16.68
N MET A 273 -6.97 -13.50 -15.89
CA MET A 273 -6.76 -12.07 -15.72
C MET A 273 -6.90 -11.62 -14.26
N LEU A 274 -6.13 -10.62 -13.85
CA LEU A 274 -6.31 -9.95 -12.56
C LEU A 274 -6.56 -8.46 -12.78
N TYR A 275 -7.65 -7.95 -12.22
CA TYR A 275 -7.91 -6.51 -12.12
C TYR A 275 -7.11 -5.92 -10.97
N THR A 276 -6.03 -5.22 -11.25
CA THR A 276 -5.10 -4.71 -10.25
C THR A 276 -5.55 -3.38 -9.68
N VAL A 277 -5.52 -3.28 -8.35
CA VAL A 277 -5.73 -2.04 -7.60
C VAL A 277 -4.68 -1.88 -6.52
N GLY A 278 -4.05 -0.71 -6.51
CA GLY A 278 -3.31 -0.25 -5.36
C GLY A 278 -4.26 0.06 -4.22
N HIS A 279 -3.93 -0.34 -3.01
CA HIS A 279 -4.76 -0.15 -1.83
C HIS A 279 -3.91 0.11 -0.60
N SER A 280 -4.47 0.85 0.33
CA SER A 280 -3.93 0.99 1.67
C SER A 280 -5.09 0.99 2.65
N HIS A 281 -5.28 -0.13 3.32
CA HIS A 281 -6.17 -0.19 4.46
C HIS A 281 -5.58 0.69 5.58
N ILE A 282 -6.40 1.54 6.18
CA ILE A 282 -5.98 2.44 7.25
C ILE A 282 -6.98 2.28 8.37
N ASP A 283 -6.58 1.73 9.52
CA ASP A 283 -7.53 1.63 10.62
C ASP A 283 -7.85 2.99 11.22
N ALA A 284 -9.15 3.28 11.37
CA ALA A 284 -9.63 4.59 11.80
C ALA A 284 -9.15 4.95 13.21
N ALA A 285 -9.08 3.94 14.07
CA ALA A 285 -8.29 3.89 15.30
C ALA A 285 -8.13 2.41 15.70
N TRP A 286 -6.91 2.00 16.05
CA TRP A 286 -6.62 0.62 16.45
C TRP A 286 -5.49 0.54 17.50
N LEU A 287 -4.24 0.67 17.04
CA LEU A 287 -3.05 0.77 17.89
C LEU A 287 -2.57 2.22 18.04
N TRP A 288 -3.43 3.15 17.65
CA TRP A 288 -3.22 4.60 17.68
C TRP A 288 -4.57 5.33 17.76
N PRO A 289 -4.58 6.54 18.34
CA PRO A 289 -5.80 7.37 18.40
C PRO A 289 -6.15 7.97 17.03
N ARG A 290 -7.39 8.42 16.87
CA ARG A 290 -7.93 9.11 15.67
C ARG A 290 -7.00 10.21 15.13
N ALA A 291 -6.35 10.97 16.02
CA ALA A 291 -5.45 12.06 15.62
C ALA A 291 -4.29 11.57 14.74
N GLU A 292 -3.73 10.40 15.06
CA GLU A 292 -2.66 9.78 14.27
C GLU A 292 -3.17 9.27 12.92
N THR A 293 -4.40 8.76 12.85
CA THR A 293 -5.04 8.33 11.59
C THR A 293 -5.19 9.47 10.59
N ILE A 294 -5.49 10.70 11.06
CA ILE A 294 -5.53 11.87 10.18
C ILE A 294 -4.16 12.08 9.52
N GLU A 295 -3.08 11.97 10.30
CA GLU A 295 -1.71 12.07 9.76
C GLU A 295 -1.36 10.88 8.86
N LYS A 296 -1.79 9.65 9.18
CA LYS A 296 -1.61 8.45 8.31
C LYS A 296 -2.30 8.63 6.96
N THR A 297 -3.50 9.19 6.98
CA THR A 297 -4.28 9.50 5.77
C THR A 297 -3.54 10.51 4.89
N LEU A 298 -3.09 11.62 5.48
CA LEU A 298 -2.33 12.64 4.75
C LEU A 298 -1.04 12.09 4.15
N ARG A 299 -0.28 11.29 4.92
CA ARG A 299 0.95 10.63 4.46
C ARG A 299 0.68 9.70 3.28
N THR A 300 -0.24 8.74 3.48
CA THR A 300 -0.56 7.72 2.48
C THR A 300 -1.06 8.37 1.18
N PHE A 301 -2.00 9.31 1.28
CA PHE A 301 -2.58 9.92 0.07
C PHE A 301 -1.57 10.80 -0.66
N SER A 302 -0.67 11.50 0.06
CA SER A 302 0.43 12.23 -0.57
C SER A 302 1.34 11.30 -1.36
N THR A 303 1.68 10.13 -0.80
CA THR A 303 2.47 9.11 -1.48
C THR A 303 1.78 8.63 -2.75
N MET A 304 0.50 8.27 -2.67
CA MET A 304 -0.26 7.76 -3.83
C MET A 304 -0.40 8.81 -4.94
N VAL A 305 -0.66 10.07 -4.58
CA VAL A 305 -0.72 11.17 -5.56
C VAL A 305 0.63 11.37 -6.24
N SER A 306 1.75 11.28 -5.50
CA SER A 306 3.08 11.38 -6.09
C SER A 306 3.39 10.20 -7.01
N LEU A 307 3.07 8.98 -6.61
CA LEU A 307 3.26 7.80 -7.45
C LEU A 307 2.40 7.86 -8.71
N ALA A 308 1.17 8.37 -8.65
CA ALA A 308 0.27 8.45 -9.81
C ALA A 308 0.75 9.44 -10.89
N LYS A 309 1.71 10.32 -10.55
CA LYS A 309 2.42 11.18 -11.52
C LYS A 309 3.55 10.45 -12.23
N GLU A 310 4.18 9.49 -11.57
CA GLU A 310 5.31 8.71 -12.10
C GLU A 310 4.86 7.42 -12.80
N TYR A 311 3.76 6.81 -12.36
CA TYR A 311 3.32 5.48 -12.78
C TYR A 311 1.84 5.46 -13.18
N ASP A 312 1.50 4.53 -14.08
CA ASP A 312 0.12 4.27 -14.47
C ASP A 312 -0.48 3.11 -13.66
N PHE A 313 -1.09 3.46 -12.53
CA PHE A 313 -1.83 2.50 -11.70
C PHE A 313 -3.12 3.14 -11.19
N VAL A 314 -4.02 2.28 -10.70
CA VAL A 314 -5.29 2.70 -10.08
C VAL A 314 -5.21 2.46 -8.58
N PHE A 315 -5.50 3.48 -7.79
CA PHE A 315 -5.62 3.38 -6.34
C PHE A 315 -7.09 3.34 -5.91
N VAL A 316 -7.42 2.57 -4.87
CA VAL A 316 -8.78 2.53 -4.29
C VAL A 316 -8.76 2.92 -2.82
N GLN A 317 -9.80 3.65 -2.39
CA GLN A 317 -9.99 3.96 -0.98
C GLN A 317 -11.47 4.12 -0.59
N SER A 318 -11.82 3.60 0.59
CA SER A 318 -13.18 3.25 1.02
C SER A 318 -13.93 4.33 1.80
N SER A 319 -13.30 4.90 2.83
CA SER A 319 -14.01 5.67 3.85
C SER A 319 -14.17 7.14 3.46
N ALA A 320 -15.41 7.64 3.45
CA ALA A 320 -15.71 9.03 3.12
C ALA A 320 -15.06 10.04 4.09
N GLU A 321 -14.97 9.69 5.38
CA GLU A 321 -14.39 10.57 6.39
C GLU A 321 -12.92 10.92 6.12
N TYR A 322 -12.14 10.02 5.51
CA TYR A 322 -10.74 10.27 5.16
C TYR A 322 -10.61 11.42 4.16
N TYR A 323 -11.51 11.49 3.18
CA TYR A 323 -11.54 12.59 2.22
C TYR A 323 -11.97 13.90 2.88
N GLU A 324 -12.86 13.86 3.88
CA GLU A 324 -13.23 15.04 4.67
C GLU A 324 -12.02 15.59 5.44
N TRP A 325 -11.28 14.74 6.14
CA TRP A 325 -10.05 15.16 6.83
C TRP A 325 -9.02 15.74 5.89
N VAL A 326 -8.79 15.11 4.73
CA VAL A 326 -7.81 15.62 3.77
C VAL A 326 -8.26 16.97 3.20
N LYS A 327 -9.54 17.15 2.90
CA LYS A 327 -10.09 18.45 2.46
C LYS A 327 -9.88 19.56 3.50
N GLU A 328 -10.02 19.24 4.78
CA GLU A 328 -9.84 20.18 5.89
C GLU A 328 -8.36 20.49 6.17
N ARG A 329 -7.48 19.50 6.06
CA ARG A 329 -6.07 19.59 6.49
C ARG A 329 -5.10 19.92 5.37
N ASP A 330 -5.40 19.55 4.13
CA ASP A 330 -4.57 19.82 2.95
C ASP A 330 -5.44 19.92 1.67
N ARG A 331 -5.92 21.13 1.41
CA ARG A 331 -6.80 21.39 0.26
C ARG A 331 -6.12 21.11 -1.08
N ARG A 332 -4.81 21.34 -1.19
CA ARG A 332 -4.07 21.09 -2.43
C ARG A 332 -4.03 19.58 -2.72
N LEU A 333 -3.73 18.76 -1.72
CA LEU A 333 -3.76 17.30 -1.85
C LEU A 333 -5.15 16.81 -2.24
N PHE A 334 -6.19 17.33 -1.58
CA PHE A 334 -7.58 17.02 -1.91
C PHE A 334 -7.94 17.31 -3.37
N ASP A 335 -7.52 18.46 -3.90
CA ASP A 335 -7.81 18.85 -5.27
C ASP A 335 -7.08 17.94 -6.28
N GLU A 336 -5.86 17.47 -5.97
CA GLU A 336 -5.16 16.46 -6.78
C GLU A 336 -5.88 15.10 -6.77
N ILE A 337 -6.34 14.64 -5.61
CA ILE A 337 -7.15 13.41 -5.50
C ILE A 337 -8.41 13.53 -6.35
N LYS A 338 -9.10 14.68 -6.30
CA LYS A 338 -10.28 14.92 -7.13
C LYS A 338 -9.97 14.82 -8.64
N LYS A 339 -8.81 15.29 -9.09
CA LYS A 339 -8.36 15.10 -10.48
C LYS A 339 -8.13 13.62 -10.81
N LEU A 340 -7.50 12.87 -9.90
CA LEU A 340 -7.28 11.42 -10.06
C LEU A 340 -8.60 10.64 -10.07
N ILE A 341 -9.61 11.07 -9.32
CA ILE A 341 -10.95 10.46 -9.37
C ILE A 341 -11.60 10.72 -10.73
N ASN A 342 -11.52 11.96 -11.23
CA ASN A 342 -12.10 12.33 -12.51
C ASN A 342 -11.43 11.64 -13.71
N ASN A 343 -10.13 11.32 -13.62
CA ASN A 343 -9.40 10.63 -14.68
C ASN A 343 -9.37 9.09 -14.53
N GLY A 344 -10.01 8.55 -13.49
CA GLY A 344 -10.11 7.10 -13.27
C GLY A 344 -8.89 6.44 -12.63
N LYS A 345 -7.86 7.19 -12.21
CA LYS A 345 -6.69 6.66 -11.48
C LYS A 345 -6.91 6.51 -9.97
N TRP A 346 -8.01 7.05 -9.45
CA TRP A 346 -8.43 6.89 -8.07
C TRP A 346 -9.90 6.50 -8.02
N VAL A 347 -10.24 5.34 -7.49
CA VAL A 347 -11.62 4.87 -7.41
C VAL A 347 -12.11 4.91 -5.96
N ILE A 348 -13.21 5.61 -5.74
CA ILE A 348 -13.93 5.58 -4.47
C ILE A 348 -14.71 4.26 -4.36
N VAL A 349 -14.47 3.52 -3.28
CA VAL A 349 -15.13 2.22 -3.01
C VAL A 349 -15.79 2.26 -1.63
N GLY A 350 -16.39 1.17 -1.18
CA GLY A 350 -17.03 1.08 0.14
C GLY A 350 -18.44 1.68 0.13
N GLY A 351 -18.53 3.01 -0.02
CA GLY A 351 -19.78 3.76 0.03
C GLY A 351 -20.26 4.12 1.45
N MET A 352 -19.48 3.78 2.47
CA MET A 352 -19.78 4.05 3.88
C MET A 352 -19.08 5.33 4.38
N TRP A 353 -19.54 5.87 5.50
CA TRP A 353 -18.88 6.98 6.18
C TRP A 353 -17.49 6.55 6.67
N ILE A 354 -17.43 5.39 7.33
CA ILE A 354 -16.22 4.67 7.72
C ILE A 354 -16.43 3.17 7.47
N GLU A 355 -15.37 2.38 7.33
CA GLU A 355 -15.45 0.90 7.30
C GLU A 355 -15.89 0.34 8.68
N SER A 356 -17.21 0.31 8.93
CA SER A 356 -17.76 -0.11 10.21
C SER A 356 -17.75 -1.61 10.42
N ASP A 357 -17.89 -2.03 11.67
CA ASP A 357 -18.43 -3.37 11.95
C ASP A 357 -19.84 -3.47 11.34
N VAL A 358 -20.20 -4.65 10.84
CA VAL A 358 -21.50 -4.88 10.16
C VAL A 358 -22.32 -6.02 10.78
N GLN A 359 -21.97 -6.39 12.01
CA GLN A 359 -22.65 -7.43 12.79
C GLN A 359 -23.28 -6.88 14.07
N ILE A 360 -22.55 -6.04 14.81
CA ILE A 360 -22.98 -5.47 16.11
C ILE A 360 -23.83 -4.21 15.92
N VAL A 361 -23.60 -3.49 14.81
CA VAL A 361 -24.23 -2.21 14.51
C VAL A 361 -25.72 -2.38 14.17
N ASP A 362 -26.56 -1.46 14.67
CA ASP A 362 -28.00 -1.47 14.37
C ASP A 362 -28.30 -1.26 12.87
N GLY A 363 -29.46 -1.75 12.41
CA GLY A 363 -29.88 -1.64 11.02
C GLY A 363 -29.99 -0.19 10.53
N GLU A 364 -30.51 0.73 11.36
CA GLU A 364 -30.58 2.15 11.00
C GLU A 364 -29.18 2.74 10.90
N SER A 365 -28.27 2.41 11.84
CA SER A 365 -26.88 2.82 11.80
C SER A 365 -26.16 2.35 10.54
N LEU A 366 -26.37 1.10 10.10
CA LEU A 366 -25.83 0.61 8.82
C LEU A 366 -26.40 1.39 7.63
N ALA A 367 -27.71 1.68 7.63
CA ALA A 367 -28.28 2.55 6.61
C ALA A 367 -27.66 3.97 6.64
N ARG A 368 -27.36 4.50 7.83
CA ARG A 368 -26.67 5.80 7.99
C ARG A 368 -25.22 5.76 7.55
N GLN A 369 -24.47 4.68 7.78
CA GLN A 369 -23.11 4.51 7.24
C GLN A 369 -23.11 4.75 5.73
N PHE A 370 -23.97 4.04 4.99
CA PHE A 370 -24.08 4.21 3.55
C PHE A 370 -24.67 5.56 3.15
N LEU A 371 -25.72 6.05 3.83
CA LEU A 371 -26.33 7.33 3.51
C LEU A 371 -25.32 8.49 3.60
N TYR A 372 -24.58 8.58 4.70
CA TYR A 372 -23.60 9.65 4.91
C TYR A 372 -22.40 9.50 3.98
N GLY A 373 -21.89 8.28 3.77
CA GLY A 373 -20.80 8.01 2.84
C GLY A 373 -21.15 8.36 1.40
N GLN A 374 -22.23 7.77 0.87
CA GLN A 374 -22.70 8.01 -0.50
C GLN A 374 -23.06 9.48 -0.74
N ARG A 375 -23.71 10.13 0.22
CA ARG A 375 -24.06 11.55 0.11
C ARG A 375 -22.82 12.44 0.07
N TYR A 376 -21.81 12.13 0.88
CA TYR A 376 -20.53 12.83 0.84
C TYR A 376 -19.88 12.68 -0.54
N PHE A 377 -19.79 11.45 -1.07
CA PHE A 377 -19.22 11.19 -2.39
C PHE A 377 -19.98 11.88 -3.51
N LEU A 378 -21.31 11.82 -3.50
CA LEU A 378 -22.15 12.48 -4.49
C LEU A 378 -21.96 14.01 -4.47
N ASN A 379 -22.00 14.63 -3.29
CA ASN A 379 -21.84 16.08 -3.15
C ASN A 379 -20.43 16.56 -3.53
N THR A 380 -19.42 15.74 -3.26
CA THR A 380 -18.01 16.13 -3.35
C THR A 380 -17.39 15.82 -4.71
N PHE A 381 -17.72 14.65 -5.25
CA PHE A 381 -17.15 14.10 -6.49
C PHE A 381 -18.19 13.91 -7.60
N GLY A 382 -19.49 14.14 -7.34
CA GLY A 382 -20.54 14.05 -8.35
C GLY A 382 -20.97 12.62 -8.70
N ARG A 383 -20.55 11.62 -7.91
CA ARG A 383 -20.80 10.20 -8.17
C ARG A 383 -20.88 9.39 -6.88
N LEU A 384 -21.56 8.26 -6.95
CA LEU A 384 -21.63 7.25 -5.90
C LEU A 384 -20.45 6.27 -5.99
N ALA A 385 -20.09 5.65 -4.88
CA ALA A 385 -19.29 4.43 -4.90
C ALA A 385 -20.20 3.26 -5.31
N ARG A 386 -19.76 2.44 -6.28
CA ARG A 386 -20.56 1.32 -6.82
C ARG A 386 -20.02 -0.05 -6.42
N ILE A 387 -18.81 -0.09 -5.86
CA ILE A 387 -18.15 -1.30 -5.36
C ILE A 387 -18.15 -1.22 -3.83
N GLY A 388 -18.83 -2.16 -3.17
CA GLY A 388 -18.79 -2.32 -1.72
C GLY A 388 -17.45 -2.93 -1.34
N TRP A 389 -16.84 -2.40 -0.29
CA TRP A 389 -15.46 -2.73 0.10
C TRP A 389 -15.37 -2.78 1.61
N ILE A 390 -15.36 -4.00 2.15
CA ILE A 390 -15.28 -4.26 3.58
C ILE A 390 -14.35 -5.46 3.78
N PRO A 391 -13.02 -5.27 3.62
CA PRO A 391 -12.06 -6.35 3.71
C PRO A 391 -11.92 -6.90 5.14
N ASP A 392 -12.04 -6.05 6.18
CA ASP A 392 -11.58 -6.40 7.54
C ASP A 392 -12.65 -6.55 8.63
N SER A 393 -13.95 -6.43 8.32
CA SER A 393 -15.00 -6.64 9.35
C SER A 393 -15.14 -8.11 9.79
N PHE A 394 -15.50 -8.32 11.06
CA PHE A 394 -15.49 -9.63 11.73
C PHE A 394 -16.82 -10.39 11.59
N GLY A 395 -17.24 -10.58 10.34
CA GLY A 395 -18.49 -11.24 9.96
C GLY A 395 -19.42 -10.33 9.17
N PHE A 396 -20.39 -10.90 8.46
CA PHE A 396 -21.31 -10.13 7.63
C PHE A 396 -22.77 -10.60 7.71
N SER A 397 -23.66 -9.71 8.15
CA SER A 397 -25.07 -10.03 8.37
C SER A 397 -25.81 -10.39 7.08
N GLY A 398 -26.78 -11.32 7.17
CA GLY A 398 -27.56 -11.78 6.02
C GLY A 398 -28.49 -10.72 5.39
N ASN A 399 -28.62 -9.53 5.98
CA ASN A 399 -29.36 -8.40 5.42
C ASN A 399 -28.48 -7.43 4.63
N LEU A 400 -27.15 -7.53 4.73
CA LEU A 400 -26.24 -6.58 4.12
C LEU A 400 -26.37 -6.49 2.58
N PRO A 401 -26.66 -7.57 1.83
CA PRO A 401 -26.96 -7.47 0.39
C PRO A 401 -28.07 -6.47 0.07
N GLN A 402 -29.15 -6.47 0.85
CA GLN A 402 -30.29 -5.56 0.66
C GLN A 402 -29.88 -4.11 0.90
N ILE A 403 -29.17 -3.84 2.01
CA ILE A 403 -28.72 -2.49 2.39
C ILE A 403 -27.74 -1.94 1.34
N MET A 404 -26.77 -2.75 0.92
CA MET A 404 -25.79 -2.40 -0.11
C MET A 404 -26.49 -2.06 -1.44
N ALA A 405 -27.38 -2.93 -1.92
CA ALA A 405 -28.11 -2.71 -3.17
C ALA A 405 -28.95 -1.42 -3.14
N LYS A 406 -29.70 -1.18 -2.04
CA LYS A 406 -30.47 0.06 -1.84
C LYS A 406 -29.59 1.32 -1.79
N SER A 407 -28.32 1.16 -1.44
CA SER A 407 -27.32 2.23 -1.35
C SER A 407 -26.57 2.46 -2.67
N GLY A 408 -26.92 1.75 -3.74
CA GLY A 408 -26.29 1.88 -5.06
C GLY A 408 -25.03 1.04 -5.26
N ILE A 409 -24.73 0.11 -4.37
CA ILE A 409 -23.64 -0.84 -4.54
C ILE A 409 -24.09 -1.96 -5.49
N GLU A 410 -23.23 -2.31 -6.44
CA GLU A 410 -23.50 -3.26 -7.52
C GLU A 410 -22.67 -4.53 -7.45
N VAL A 411 -21.49 -4.47 -6.82
CA VAL A 411 -20.55 -5.57 -6.61
C VAL A 411 -19.94 -5.41 -5.22
N TYR A 412 -19.72 -6.52 -4.52
CA TYR A 412 -19.14 -6.53 -3.18
C TYR A 412 -17.78 -7.23 -3.14
N LEU A 413 -16.84 -6.67 -2.38
CA LEU A 413 -15.50 -7.19 -2.14
C LEU A 413 -15.21 -7.27 -0.65
N THR A 414 -14.67 -8.42 -0.23
CA THR A 414 -14.27 -8.68 1.15
C THR A 414 -13.07 -9.61 1.23
N HIS A 415 -12.47 -9.76 2.43
CA HIS A 415 -11.38 -10.70 2.69
C HIS A 415 -11.70 -11.61 3.88
N LYS A 416 -12.12 -11.09 5.05
CA LYS A 416 -12.24 -11.87 6.31
C LYS A 416 -13.09 -13.15 6.25
N VAL A 417 -13.97 -13.31 5.28
CA VAL A 417 -14.79 -14.53 5.13
C VAL A 417 -13.97 -15.82 4.97
N ILE A 418 -12.70 -15.74 4.58
CA ILE A 418 -11.81 -16.93 4.51
C ILE A 418 -10.96 -17.13 5.77
N TRP A 419 -11.07 -16.27 6.77
CA TRP A 419 -10.41 -16.43 8.08
C TRP A 419 -11.28 -17.34 8.96
N MET A 420 -11.25 -18.62 8.62
CA MET A 420 -12.02 -19.68 9.28
C MET A 420 -11.11 -20.53 10.16
N ASP A 421 -11.63 -20.98 11.30
CA ASP A 421 -10.91 -21.82 12.27
C ASP A 421 -11.09 -23.31 11.92
N THR A 422 -12.32 -23.71 11.60
CA THR A 422 -12.72 -25.10 11.35
C THR A 422 -13.24 -25.31 9.94
N ASN A 423 -14.17 -24.47 9.43
CA ASN A 423 -14.84 -24.73 8.15
C ASN A 423 -14.31 -23.83 7.04
N GLU A 424 -13.55 -24.40 6.11
CA GLU A 424 -13.03 -23.66 4.96
C GLU A 424 -14.18 -23.12 4.08
N PHE A 425 -14.29 -21.79 3.95
CA PHE A 425 -15.32 -21.17 3.11
C PHE A 425 -15.18 -21.60 1.65
N PRO A 426 -16.23 -22.04 0.93
CA PRO A 426 -16.11 -22.74 -0.35
C PRO A 426 -15.79 -21.84 -1.56
N TYR A 427 -16.04 -20.54 -1.50
CA TYR A 427 -16.10 -19.66 -2.69
C TYR A 427 -15.21 -18.40 -2.60
N HIS A 428 -14.65 -18.00 -3.74
CA HIS A 428 -13.97 -16.71 -3.95
C HIS A 428 -14.71 -15.82 -4.97
N SER A 429 -15.67 -16.36 -5.71
CA SER A 429 -16.64 -15.59 -6.49
C SER A 429 -17.99 -16.27 -6.41
N PHE A 430 -19.00 -15.56 -5.93
CA PHE A 430 -20.33 -16.10 -5.64
C PHE A 430 -21.38 -15.00 -5.70
N ILE A 431 -22.64 -15.38 -5.85
CA ILE A 431 -23.79 -14.50 -5.62
C ILE A 431 -24.16 -14.58 -4.15
N TRP A 432 -24.07 -13.46 -3.46
CA TRP A 432 -24.54 -13.36 -2.08
C TRP A 432 -26.00 -12.94 -2.07
N ARG A 433 -26.87 -13.85 -1.63
CA ARG A 433 -28.31 -13.62 -1.52
C ARG A 433 -28.69 -13.30 -0.08
N GLY A 434 -29.23 -12.12 0.14
CA GLY A 434 -29.76 -11.69 1.43
C GLY A 434 -31.00 -12.50 1.83
N ILE A 435 -31.39 -12.40 3.10
CA ILE A 435 -32.56 -13.13 3.62
C ILE A 435 -33.90 -12.69 2.98
N ASP A 436 -33.92 -11.51 2.35
CA ASP A 436 -35.05 -10.98 1.58
C ASP A 436 -35.06 -11.41 0.11
N GLY A 437 -34.02 -12.14 -0.34
CA GLY A 437 -33.84 -12.55 -1.72
C GLY A 437 -33.05 -11.56 -2.59
N THR A 438 -32.63 -10.40 -2.07
CA THR A 438 -31.76 -9.48 -2.82
C THR A 438 -30.41 -10.13 -3.09
N GLU A 439 -29.91 -10.05 -4.33
CA GLU A 439 -28.65 -10.66 -4.75
C GLU A 439 -27.59 -9.61 -5.06
N ILE A 440 -26.36 -9.83 -4.58
CA ILE A 440 -25.18 -9.05 -4.93
C ILE A 440 -24.01 -9.95 -5.35
N PRO A 441 -23.45 -9.77 -6.56
CA PRO A 441 -22.22 -10.45 -6.93
C PRO A 441 -21.08 -10.08 -5.98
N THR A 442 -20.41 -11.09 -5.44
CA THR A 442 -19.38 -10.93 -4.42
C THR A 442 -18.12 -11.66 -4.84
N GLN A 443 -16.97 -11.00 -4.69
CA GLN A 443 -15.66 -11.65 -4.83
C GLN A 443 -14.84 -11.49 -3.55
N VAL A 444 -14.03 -12.50 -3.25
CA VAL A 444 -13.18 -12.53 -2.05
C VAL A 444 -11.73 -12.32 -2.47
N LEU A 445 -11.02 -11.44 -1.76
CA LEU A 445 -9.59 -11.26 -1.90
C LEU A 445 -8.88 -12.49 -1.29
N VAL A 446 -8.23 -13.29 -2.14
CA VAL A 446 -7.94 -14.72 -1.84
C VAL A 446 -6.89 -14.96 -0.77
N THR A 447 -5.80 -14.20 -0.74
CA THR A 447 -4.72 -14.43 0.22
C THR A 447 -4.55 -13.25 1.19
N SER A 448 -4.70 -12.02 0.71
CA SER A 448 -4.67 -10.79 1.51
C SER A 448 -5.27 -9.64 0.69
N TYR A 449 -5.63 -8.55 1.38
CA TYR A 449 -5.88 -7.23 0.77
C TYR A 449 -4.63 -6.31 0.82
N ASN A 450 -3.50 -6.84 1.30
CA ASN A 450 -2.19 -6.20 1.38
C ASN A 450 -1.14 -7.04 0.61
N GLU A 451 -1.49 -7.49 -0.61
CA GLU A 451 -0.58 -8.30 -1.42
C GLU A 451 0.67 -7.53 -1.88
N MET A 452 1.66 -8.28 -2.32
CA MET A 452 2.86 -7.75 -2.97
C MET A 452 2.73 -7.91 -4.50
N MET A 453 3.39 -7.09 -5.30
CA MET A 453 3.39 -7.26 -6.77
C MET A 453 4.48 -8.23 -7.26
N THR A 454 4.91 -9.17 -6.44
CA THR A 454 5.95 -10.14 -6.81
C THR A 454 5.39 -11.29 -7.65
N LEU A 455 6.20 -11.87 -8.52
CA LEU A 455 5.82 -13.06 -9.33
C LEU A 455 5.26 -14.20 -8.47
N ASN A 456 5.90 -14.48 -7.32
CA ASN A 456 5.44 -15.49 -6.35
C ASN A 456 4.06 -15.18 -5.79
N SER A 457 3.79 -13.92 -5.43
CA SER A 457 2.49 -13.52 -4.87
C SER A 457 1.38 -13.68 -5.90
N ILE A 458 1.61 -13.23 -7.14
CA ILE A 458 0.66 -13.38 -8.25
C ILE A 458 0.38 -14.85 -8.57
N TYR A 459 1.44 -15.66 -8.65
CA TYR A 459 1.33 -17.09 -8.92
C TYR A 459 0.51 -17.81 -7.84
N ARG A 460 0.82 -17.57 -6.57
CA ARG A 460 0.09 -18.13 -5.42
C ARG A 460 -1.36 -17.68 -5.42
N TYR A 461 -1.62 -16.39 -5.61
CA TYR A 461 -2.95 -15.81 -5.60
C TYR A 461 -3.85 -16.45 -6.66
N TRP A 462 -3.38 -16.52 -7.90
CA TRP A 462 -4.13 -17.12 -9.01
C TRP A 462 -4.36 -18.63 -8.79
N ARG A 463 -3.33 -19.35 -8.32
CA ARG A 463 -3.46 -20.79 -8.06
C ARG A 463 -4.51 -21.09 -7.00
N SER A 464 -4.55 -20.29 -5.94
CA SER A 464 -5.53 -20.40 -4.84
C SER A 464 -6.94 -19.97 -5.25
N TYR A 465 -7.12 -19.24 -6.36
CA TYR A 465 -8.45 -18.83 -6.81
C TYR A 465 -9.29 -20.03 -7.28
N ARG A 466 -10.41 -20.31 -6.60
CA ARG A 466 -11.22 -21.52 -6.82
C ARG A 466 -12.14 -21.44 -8.03
N GLN A 467 -12.76 -20.30 -8.29
CA GLN A 467 -13.71 -20.12 -9.38
C GLN A 467 -13.06 -19.66 -10.70
N LYS A 468 -11.73 -19.78 -10.83
CA LYS A 468 -10.98 -19.33 -12.02
C LYS A 468 -11.44 -19.93 -13.35
N ASP A 469 -12.01 -21.14 -13.34
CA ASP A 469 -12.52 -21.79 -14.57
C ASP A 469 -13.90 -21.25 -14.98
N SER A 470 -14.74 -20.88 -14.01
CA SER A 470 -16.09 -20.32 -14.24
C SER A 470 -16.09 -18.80 -14.42
N VAL A 471 -15.14 -18.12 -13.78
CA VAL A 471 -14.97 -16.67 -13.75
C VAL A 471 -13.47 -16.43 -13.95
N PRO A 472 -13.00 -16.19 -15.19
CA PRO A 472 -11.57 -16.21 -15.52
C PRO A 472 -10.84 -14.92 -15.12
N PHE A 473 -11.34 -14.23 -14.08
CA PHE A 473 -10.70 -13.04 -13.53
C PHE A 473 -11.05 -12.81 -12.06
N LEU A 474 -10.19 -12.06 -11.37
CA LEU A 474 -10.41 -11.62 -9.99
C LEU A 474 -9.74 -10.26 -9.74
N VAL A 475 -10.17 -9.52 -8.72
CA VAL A 475 -9.47 -8.32 -8.26
C VAL A 475 -8.20 -8.70 -7.51
N TYR A 476 -7.09 -8.05 -7.80
CA TYR A 476 -5.82 -8.19 -7.07
C TYR A 476 -5.46 -6.88 -6.39
N CYS A 477 -5.41 -6.93 -5.06
CA CYS A 477 -5.28 -5.76 -4.20
C CYS A 477 -3.91 -5.75 -3.53
N TYR A 478 -3.08 -4.75 -3.84
CA TYR A 478 -1.68 -4.71 -3.42
C TYR A 478 -1.28 -3.39 -2.76
N GLY A 479 -0.32 -3.48 -1.84
CA GLY A 479 0.18 -2.36 -1.08
C GLY A 479 0.37 -2.68 0.40
N TYR A 480 1.03 -1.77 1.11
CA TYR A 480 1.07 -1.77 2.57
C TYR A 480 -0.22 -1.17 3.14
N GLY A 481 -0.83 -1.85 4.11
CA GLY A 481 -2.06 -1.43 4.76
C GLY A 481 -2.03 -1.68 6.26
N ASP A 482 -3.21 -1.74 6.86
CA ASP A 482 -3.55 -1.79 8.29
C ASP A 482 -3.13 -0.52 9.05
N GLY A 483 -2.03 0.13 8.65
CA GLY A 483 -1.56 1.39 9.25
C GLY A 483 -1.24 2.51 8.25
N GLY A 484 -1.68 2.38 7.00
CA GLY A 484 -1.30 3.25 5.88
C GLY A 484 -0.12 2.74 5.04
N GLY A 485 0.38 3.60 4.16
CA GLY A 485 1.52 3.34 3.26
C GLY A 485 1.09 3.23 1.79
N GLY A 486 0.45 2.13 1.42
CA GLY A 486 0.02 1.82 0.05
C GLY A 486 1.09 1.13 -0.81
N PRO A 487 0.87 1.02 -2.14
CA PRO A 487 1.87 0.56 -3.10
C PRO A 487 3.21 1.29 -3.02
N THR A 488 4.30 0.55 -3.11
CA THR A 488 5.66 1.10 -3.20
C THR A 488 6.08 1.29 -4.67
N ARG A 489 7.16 2.05 -4.91
CA ARG A 489 7.73 2.17 -6.27
C ARG A 489 8.11 0.80 -6.80
N GLU A 490 8.74 -0.02 -5.97
CA GLU A 490 9.23 -1.34 -6.36
C GLU A 490 8.09 -2.29 -6.77
N MET A 491 6.95 -2.23 -6.07
CA MET A 491 5.75 -2.96 -6.51
C MET A 491 5.31 -2.55 -7.92
N LEU A 492 5.28 -1.25 -8.21
CA LEU A 492 4.88 -0.75 -9.53
C LEU A 492 5.89 -1.15 -10.62
N GLU A 493 7.16 -1.26 -10.28
CA GLU A 493 8.20 -1.71 -11.20
C GLU A 493 8.10 -3.17 -11.64
N TYR A 494 7.43 -4.02 -10.84
CA TYR A 494 7.21 -5.42 -11.17
C TYR A 494 6.06 -5.65 -12.16
N ILE A 495 5.16 -4.68 -12.37
CA ILE A 495 3.95 -4.86 -13.21
C ILE A 495 4.32 -5.33 -14.63
N ASP A 496 5.31 -4.69 -15.26
CA ASP A 496 5.75 -5.06 -16.61
C ASP A 496 6.32 -6.49 -16.65
N LEU A 497 7.09 -6.86 -15.63
CA LEU A 497 7.67 -8.20 -15.53
C LEU A 497 6.56 -9.24 -15.39
N VAL A 498 5.59 -9.03 -14.50
CA VAL A 498 4.44 -9.94 -14.34
C VAL A 498 3.68 -10.08 -15.66
N ASN A 499 3.46 -8.98 -16.37
CA ASN A 499 2.78 -9.01 -17.67
C ASN A 499 3.60 -9.67 -18.78
N ALA A 500 4.93 -9.61 -18.74
CA ALA A 500 5.79 -10.35 -19.66
C ALA A 500 5.86 -11.85 -19.33
N MET A 501 5.69 -12.24 -18.07
CA MET A 501 5.87 -13.62 -17.64
C MET A 501 4.82 -14.58 -18.23
N PRO A 502 5.24 -15.75 -18.77
CA PRO A 502 4.33 -16.82 -19.17
C PRO A 502 3.63 -17.46 -17.97
N SER A 503 2.53 -18.16 -18.23
CA SER A 503 1.76 -18.98 -17.26
C SER A 503 1.13 -18.24 -16.08
N LEU A 504 1.43 -16.95 -15.91
CA LEU A 504 0.77 -16.05 -14.95
C LEU A 504 -0.47 -15.39 -15.58
N PRO A 505 -1.42 -14.88 -14.78
CA PRO A 505 -2.51 -14.07 -15.29
C PRO A 505 -2.03 -12.77 -15.95
N GLN A 506 -2.85 -12.26 -16.87
CA GLN A 506 -2.68 -10.91 -17.40
C GLN A 506 -3.11 -9.90 -16.33
N LEU A 507 -2.27 -8.93 -16.01
CA LEU A 507 -2.65 -7.81 -15.15
C LEU A 507 -3.33 -6.73 -15.98
N ARG A 508 -4.41 -6.16 -15.43
CA ARG A 508 -5.10 -5.02 -16.00
C ARG A 508 -5.49 -4.06 -14.88
N ASN A 509 -5.14 -2.79 -15.00
CA ASN A 509 -5.64 -1.78 -14.07
C ASN A 509 -7.16 -1.81 -14.02
N LEU A 510 -7.73 -1.71 -12.81
CA LEU A 510 -9.18 -1.71 -12.64
C LEU A 510 -9.80 -0.45 -13.25
N VAL A 511 -10.65 -0.66 -14.26
CA VAL A 511 -11.59 0.36 -14.73
C VAL A 511 -12.95 -0.01 -14.16
N GLU A 512 -13.48 0.82 -13.27
CA GLU A 512 -14.63 0.48 -12.42
C GLU A 512 -15.84 -0.05 -13.23
N ALA A 513 -16.23 0.64 -14.30
CA ALA A 513 -17.35 0.22 -15.13
C ALA A 513 -17.09 -1.12 -15.83
N GLU A 514 -15.89 -1.30 -16.41
CA GLU A 514 -15.54 -2.55 -17.09
C GLU A 514 -15.51 -3.74 -16.13
N TYR A 515 -14.99 -3.52 -14.91
CA TYR A 515 -14.95 -4.54 -13.87
C TYR A 515 -16.36 -4.94 -13.41
N ILE A 516 -17.23 -3.97 -13.10
CA ILE A 516 -18.62 -4.23 -12.70
C ILE A 516 -19.36 -4.99 -13.81
N ASP A 517 -19.21 -4.56 -15.06
CA ASP A 517 -19.84 -5.21 -16.21
C ASP A 517 -19.29 -6.63 -16.43
N ALA A 518 -17.98 -6.84 -16.21
CA ALA A 518 -17.40 -8.18 -16.23
C ALA A 518 -18.01 -9.08 -15.15
N VAL A 519 -18.05 -8.64 -13.89
CA VAL A 519 -18.63 -9.41 -12.78
C VAL A 519 -20.09 -9.76 -13.07
N LYS A 520 -20.90 -8.80 -13.50
CA LYS A 520 -22.32 -9.00 -13.81
C LYS A 520 -22.55 -9.97 -14.97
N ARG A 521 -21.70 -9.95 -16.01
CA ARG A 521 -21.79 -10.92 -17.11
C ARG A 521 -21.58 -12.36 -16.66
N TYR A 522 -20.70 -12.58 -15.68
CA TYR A 522 -20.37 -13.91 -15.15
C TYR A 522 -21.21 -14.30 -13.93
N ALA A 523 -22.10 -13.43 -13.45
CA ALA A 523 -22.92 -13.66 -12.26
C ALA A 523 -23.71 -14.99 -12.32
N ARG A 524 -24.20 -15.39 -13.49
CA ARG A 524 -24.95 -16.66 -13.65
C ARG A 524 -24.08 -17.91 -13.53
N SER A 525 -22.77 -17.78 -13.69
CA SER A 525 -21.80 -18.87 -13.54
C SER A 525 -21.30 -19.02 -12.10
N MET A 526 -21.69 -18.09 -11.21
CA MET A 526 -21.26 -18.07 -9.83
C MET A 526 -22.20 -18.90 -8.94
N PRO A 527 -21.67 -19.65 -7.95
CA PRO A 527 -22.49 -20.31 -6.93
C PRO A 527 -23.24 -19.29 -6.08
N VAL A 528 -24.33 -19.70 -5.42
CA VAL A 528 -25.13 -18.83 -4.54
C VAL A 528 -24.86 -19.16 -3.08
N TRP A 529 -24.61 -18.14 -2.26
CA TRP A 529 -24.61 -18.22 -0.80
C TRP A 529 -25.83 -17.49 -0.24
N ASN A 530 -26.61 -18.12 0.63
CA ASN A 530 -27.84 -17.54 1.19
C ASN A 530 -27.64 -17.16 2.66
N GLY A 531 -28.03 -15.95 3.04
CA GLY A 531 -28.00 -15.49 4.43
C GLY A 531 -26.62 -15.03 4.88
N GLU A 532 -26.31 -15.24 6.15
CA GLU A 532 -25.11 -14.71 6.81
C GLU A 532 -23.80 -15.27 6.23
N LEU A 533 -22.78 -14.42 6.10
CA LEU A 533 -21.39 -14.84 5.95
C LEU A 533 -20.74 -14.83 7.34
N TYR A 534 -20.90 -15.92 8.04
CA TYR A 534 -20.35 -16.10 9.38
C TYR A 534 -18.82 -16.24 9.34
N VAL A 535 -18.11 -15.54 10.23
CA VAL A 535 -16.64 -15.63 10.37
C VAL A 535 -16.32 -16.29 11.71
N GLU A 536 -15.58 -17.40 11.68
CA GLU A 536 -15.38 -18.24 12.88
C GLU A 536 -14.33 -17.69 13.85
N ILE A 537 -13.42 -16.86 13.35
CA ILE A 537 -12.37 -16.19 14.10
C ILE A 537 -12.91 -14.86 14.70
N HIS A 538 -12.29 -14.38 15.77
CA HIS A 538 -12.64 -13.12 16.46
C HIS A 538 -14.00 -13.08 17.20
N ARG A 539 -14.63 -14.22 17.50
CA ARG A 539 -15.89 -14.29 18.29
C ARG A 539 -15.86 -13.54 19.64
N GLY A 540 -14.70 -13.40 20.26
CA GLY A 540 -14.54 -12.66 21.51
C GLY A 540 -14.86 -11.16 21.39
N THR A 541 -14.84 -10.62 20.18
CA THR A 541 -15.15 -9.21 19.91
C THR A 541 -16.62 -8.85 20.18
N TYR A 542 -17.52 -9.83 20.19
CA TYR A 542 -18.93 -9.60 20.54
C TYR A 542 -19.13 -9.29 22.03
N THR A 543 -18.23 -9.73 22.91
CA THR A 543 -18.39 -9.61 24.38
C THR A 543 -17.37 -8.71 25.06
N THR A 544 -16.19 -8.52 24.46
CA THR A 544 -15.18 -7.60 25.02
C THR A 544 -15.70 -6.15 25.07
N ASN A 545 -15.20 -5.35 26.01
CA ASN A 545 -15.56 -3.94 26.16
C ASN A 545 -17.08 -3.65 26.17
N ILE A 546 -17.84 -4.40 26.99
CA ILE A 546 -19.31 -4.27 27.09
C ILE A 546 -19.80 -2.86 27.41
N ALA A 547 -19.04 -2.08 28.19
CA ALA A 547 -19.40 -0.71 28.53
C ALA A 547 -19.51 0.20 27.29
N MET A 548 -18.59 0.03 26.33
CA MET A 548 -18.62 0.77 25.06
C MET A 548 -19.78 0.32 24.17
N LYS A 549 -20.07 -0.98 24.11
CA LYS A 549 -21.23 -1.51 23.37
C LYS A 549 -22.56 -0.99 23.94
N ASN A 550 -22.69 -0.94 25.26
CA ASN A 550 -23.85 -0.33 25.93
C ASN A 550 -23.96 1.18 25.64
N ALA A 551 -22.83 1.90 25.67
CA ALA A 551 -22.81 3.32 25.33
C ALA A 551 -23.18 3.58 23.86
N MET A 552 -22.71 2.73 22.95
CA MET A 552 -23.08 2.79 21.53
C MET A 552 -24.57 2.56 21.34
N ALA A 553 -25.12 1.47 21.89
CA ALA A 553 -26.54 1.16 21.77
C ALA A 553 -27.44 2.28 22.33
N GLU A 554 -27.06 2.88 23.46
CA GLU A 554 -27.77 4.03 24.02
C GLU A 554 -27.63 5.27 23.11
N ALA A 555 -26.44 5.54 22.55
CA ALA A 555 -26.22 6.67 21.65
C ALA A 555 -27.06 6.54 20.36
N GLU A 556 -27.08 5.36 19.74
CA GLU A 556 -27.89 5.03 18.57
C GLU A 556 -29.38 5.26 18.86
N LYS A 557 -29.87 4.72 19.97
CA LYS A 557 -31.26 4.93 20.40
C LYS A 557 -31.58 6.41 20.59
N ARG A 558 -30.72 7.16 21.28
CA ARG A 558 -30.95 8.57 21.61
C ARG A 558 -30.96 9.47 20.37
N VAL A 559 -30.09 9.22 19.39
CA VAL A 559 -30.08 10.03 18.16
C VAL A 559 -31.33 9.76 17.32
N ILE A 560 -31.80 8.50 17.27
CA ILE A 560 -33.05 8.14 16.59
C ILE A 560 -34.25 8.79 17.29
N GLU A 561 -34.34 8.70 18.62
CA GLU A 561 -35.38 9.38 19.42
C GLU A 561 -35.39 10.90 19.17
N ALA A 562 -34.21 11.52 19.10
CA ALA A 562 -34.06 12.95 18.84
C ALA A 562 -34.55 13.33 17.42
N GLU A 563 -34.24 12.53 16.40
CA GLU A 563 -34.72 12.78 15.03
C GLU A 563 -36.23 12.62 14.90
N ILE A 564 -36.80 11.58 15.51
CA ILE A 564 -38.25 11.36 15.56
C ILE A 564 -38.93 12.57 16.23
N GLY A 565 -38.47 12.95 17.43
CA GLY A 565 -39.01 14.08 18.17
C GLY A 565 -38.88 15.41 17.42
N ALA A 566 -37.71 15.67 16.82
CA ALA A 566 -37.48 16.87 16.02
C ALA A 566 -38.39 16.93 14.79
N THR A 567 -38.61 15.79 14.14
CA THR A 567 -39.50 15.68 12.97
C THR A 567 -40.95 15.95 13.36
N ILE A 568 -41.43 15.35 14.46
CA ILE A 568 -42.77 15.59 14.98
C ILE A 568 -42.95 17.07 15.33
N ALA A 569 -41.99 17.68 16.05
CA ALA A 569 -42.05 19.09 16.43
C ALA A 569 -42.08 20.03 15.22
N LYS A 570 -41.32 19.71 14.16
CA LYS A 570 -41.36 20.46 12.91
C LYS A 570 -42.71 20.35 12.22
N LEU A 571 -43.27 19.14 12.11
CA LEU A 571 -44.55 18.92 11.44
C LEU A 571 -45.73 19.54 12.21
N ALA A 572 -45.72 19.43 13.54
CA ALA A 572 -46.83 19.89 14.37
C ALA A 572 -46.80 21.40 14.64
N LYS A 573 -45.61 22.01 14.77
CA LYS A 573 -45.44 23.40 15.24
C LYS A 573 -44.51 24.26 14.38
N GLY A 574 -44.01 23.74 13.26
CA GLY A 574 -43.08 24.48 12.39
C GLY A 574 -41.71 24.75 13.02
N VAL A 575 -41.33 23.99 14.06
CA VAL A 575 -40.04 24.17 14.75
C VAL A 575 -38.89 23.96 13.77
N LYS A 576 -37.91 24.87 13.77
CA LYS A 576 -36.71 24.76 12.95
C LYS A 576 -35.81 23.66 13.51
N ILE A 577 -35.52 22.64 12.70
CA ILE A 577 -34.60 21.55 13.03
C ILE A 577 -33.16 22.01 12.74
N ASP A 578 -32.28 21.89 13.72
CA ASP A 578 -30.83 22.03 13.54
C ASP A 578 -30.26 20.74 12.93
N LYS A 579 -30.31 20.67 11.60
CA LYS A 579 -29.82 19.51 10.84
C LYS A 579 -28.31 19.31 11.01
N GLU A 580 -27.53 20.39 11.09
CA GLU A 580 -26.09 20.29 11.24
C GLU A 580 -25.70 19.65 12.58
N LYS A 581 -26.44 19.96 13.64
CA LYS A 581 -26.24 19.29 14.93
C LYS A 581 -26.54 17.80 14.87
N ILE A 582 -27.62 17.40 14.22
CA ILE A 582 -27.97 15.98 14.02
C ILE A 582 -26.90 15.28 13.17
N ASP A 583 -26.47 15.91 12.06
CA ASP A 583 -25.43 15.37 11.19
C ASP A 583 -24.09 15.17 11.93
N ARG A 584 -23.71 16.11 12.81
CA ARG A 584 -22.52 15.97 13.66
C ARG A 584 -22.64 14.80 14.64
N LEU A 585 -23.81 14.60 15.24
CA LEU A 585 -24.05 13.49 16.17
C LEU A 585 -23.95 12.14 15.44
N TRP A 586 -24.59 12.03 14.26
CA TRP A 586 -24.47 10.82 13.45
C TRP A 586 -23.04 10.54 13.05
N LYS A 587 -22.32 11.50 12.47
CA LYS A 587 -20.90 11.29 12.10
C LYS A 587 -20.04 10.83 13.27
N LEU A 588 -20.28 11.35 14.48
CA LEU A 588 -19.58 10.91 15.68
C LEU A 588 -19.91 9.45 16.05
N ILE A 589 -21.18 9.07 16.00
CA ILE A 589 -21.62 7.68 16.23
C ILE A 589 -21.02 6.76 15.17
N LEU A 590 -21.16 7.11 13.89
CA LEU A 590 -20.68 6.33 12.75
C LEU A 590 -19.17 6.11 12.79
N PHE A 591 -18.38 7.12 13.16
CA PHE A 591 -16.93 6.96 13.34
C PHE A 591 -16.60 5.89 14.39
N ASN A 592 -17.28 5.92 15.54
CA ASN A 592 -17.04 4.98 16.64
C ASN A 592 -17.61 3.57 16.38
N GLN A 593 -18.28 3.35 15.25
CA GLN A 593 -18.69 2.03 14.77
C GLN A 593 -17.62 1.33 13.93
N PHE A 594 -16.44 1.94 13.72
CA PHE A 594 -15.32 1.33 13.01
C PHE A 594 -15.02 -0.08 13.54
N HIS A 595 -14.62 -0.99 12.65
CA HIS A 595 -14.53 -2.44 12.94
C HIS A 595 -13.46 -2.83 13.99
N ASP A 596 -12.54 -1.94 14.38
CA ASP A 596 -11.67 -2.17 15.55
C ASP A 596 -12.03 -1.36 16.80
N ILE A 597 -12.83 -0.29 16.64
CA ILE A 597 -13.31 0.51 17.76
C ILE A 597 -14.45 -0.24 18.44
N LEU A 598 -15.62 -0.38 17.80
CA LEU A 598 -16.82 -0.94 18.44
C LEU A 598 -16.66 -2.42 18.87
N PRO A 599 -15.98 -3.27 18.11
CA PRO A 599 -15.72 -4.64 18.54
C PRO A 599 -14.76 -4.69 19.72
N GLY A 600 -13.98 -3.62 19.99
CA GLY A 600 -13.17 -3.46 21.20
C GLY A 600 -11.83 -4.20 21.12
N SER A 601 -11.20 -4.18 19.95
CA SER A 601 -9.92 -4.81 19.61
C SER A 601 -8.73 -3.83 19.58
N SER A 602 -8.90 -2.66 20.18
CA SER A 602 -7.93 -1.56 20.21
C SER A 602 -7.15 -1.44 21.52
N ILE A 603 -6.08 -0.62 21.55
CA ILE A 603 -5.37 -0.27 22.78
C ILE A 603 -6.22 0.61 23.70
N LYS A 604 -5.91 0.63 25.00
CA LYS A 604 -6.64 1.41 26.03
C LYS A 604 -6.80 2.91 25.75
N GLU A 605 -5.89 3.51 24.97
CA GLU A 605 -5.93 4.93 24.64
C GLU A 605 -7.05 5.29 23.64
N VAL A 606 -7.42 4.32 22.79
CA VAL A 606 -8.58 4.38 21.88
C VAL A 606 -9.82 4.08 22.70
#